data_AF-A0A8B8NWA6-F1
#
_entry.id   AF-A0A8B8NWA6-F1
#
_cell.length_a   1.000
_cell.length_b   1.000
_cell.length_c   1.000
_cell.angle_alpha   90.00
_cell.angle_beta   90.00
_cell.angle_gamma   90.00
#
_symmetry.space_group_name_H-M   'P 1'
#
loop_
_entity.id
_entity.type
_entity.pdbx_description
1 polymer ?
#
loop_
_entity_poly.entity_id
_entity_poly.type
_entity_poly.pdbx_seq_one_letter_code
_entity_poly.pdbx_strand_id
1 'polypeptide(L)'
;MAAKEAPKATEPESEKKDLEPKAMESIGTRLDALFTTMKTDLFELNYQEVATNLDKAKALIEEGGDWDRKNRLKVYHGLYCMAVRDFKQAADLFLDTISTFTCYELCEYKTFIGYTVISAILALPRVELRTKVIKGSGILEVLHDLPDIQEYLFSLYNCQYARFFEKLAWLEGYLKSDRYLAAHYRYYVREMRILAYSQLIGSYRSLSLTYMSQTFGVSIDFIESELAKFIAAGRLHCKIDRVRGIVETNRPDSKNDQYQRCIKQGDILLNRIQKLSRVINI
;
A
#
# COMPACT_ATOMS: atom_id res chain seq x y z
N MET A 1 50.64 41.11 -52.95
CA MET A 1 49.27 40.57 -52.94
C MET A 1 49.34 39.05 -53.01
N ALA A 2 49.21 38.39 -51.86
CA ALA A 2 48.86 36.97 -51.76
C ALA A 2 48.45 36.77 -50.30
N ALA A 3 47.15 36.85 -50.04
CA ALA A 3 46.55 36.62 -48.74
C ALA A 3 46.73 35.14 -48.37
N LYS A 4 47.38 34.87 -47.24
CA LYS A 4 47.34 33.56 -46.58
C LYS A 4 45.99 33.46 -45.86
N GLU A 5 45.03 32.82 -46.50
CA GLU A 5 43.80 32.38 -45.84
C GLU A 5 44.11 31.26 -44.85
N ALA A 6 43.60 31.44 -43.63
CA ALA A 6 43.67 30.48 -42.55
C ALA A 6 42.77 29.27 -42.85
N PRO A 7 43.20 28.02 -42.61
CA PRO A 7 42.29 26.88 -42.69
C PRO A 7 41.33 26.89 -41.49
N LYS A 8 40.03 26.97 -41.79
CA LYS A 8 38.92 26.70 -40.86
C LYS A 8 39.15 25.33 -40.20
N ALA A 9 39.33 25.33 -38.89
CA ALA A 9 39.14 24.14 -38.08
C ALA A 9 37.65 23.85 -38.00
N THR A 10 37.17 22.96 -38.87
CA THR A 10 35.90 22.26 -38.70
C THR A 10 35.99 21.37 -37.47
N GLU A 11 35.17 21.69 -36.47
CA GLU A 11 34.87 20.82 -35.33
C GLU A 11 34.41 19.45 -35.83
N PRO A 12 35.04 18.33 -35.43
CA PRO A 12 34.42 17.03 -35.61
C PRO A 12 33.39 16.82 -34.49
N GLU A 13 32.14 17.20 -34.77
CA GLU A 13 30.96 16.56 -34.19
C GLU A 13 30.95 15.07 -34.57
N SER A 14 31.70 14.23 -33.84
CA SER A 14 31.57 12.77 -33.97
C SER A 14 32.22 12.01 -32.81
N GLU A 15 31.88 12.34 -31.56
CA GLU A 15 32.16 11.47 -30.40
C GLU A 15 30.93 11.34 -29.49
N LYS A 16 29.79 11.01 -30.11
CA LYS A 16 28.79 10.11 -29.51
C LYS A 16 28.83 8.80 -30.27
N LYS A 17 29.99 8.15 -30.26
CA LYS A 17 30.07 6.72 -30.58
C LYS A 17 29.46 5.99 -29.40
N ASP A 18 28.21 5.59 -29.59
CA ASP A 18 27.70 4.27 -29.23
C ASP A 18 28.67 3.44 -28.38
N LEU A 19 28.65 3.68 -27.06
CA LEU A 19 29.06 2.69 -26.09
C LEU A 19 27.89 1.71 -25.88
N GLU A 20 27.50 1.04 -26.98
CA GLU A 20 26.99 -0.31 -26.88
C GLU A 20 28.20 -1.26 -26.99
N PRO A 21 28.70 -1.84 -25.89
CA PRO A 21 29.17 -3.19 -25.96
C PRO A 21 27.94 -4.10 -26.01
N LYS A 22 27.44 -4.37 -27.23
CA LYS A 22 26.66 -5.60 -27.53
C LYS A 22 27.57 -6.81 -27.29
N ALA A 23 27.82 -7.13 -26.04
CA ALA A 23 28.48 -8.37 -25.60
C ALA A 23 27.47 -9.15 -24.78
N MET A 24 26.52 -9.80 -25.48
CA MET A 24 25.61 -10.85 -24.99
C MET A 24 25.36 -10.80 -23.47
N GLU A 25 24.79 -9.69 -22.99
CA GLU A 25 24.38 -9.59 -21.60
C GLU A 25 23.29 -10.65 -21.41
N SER A 26 23.58 -11.63 -20.56
CA SER A 26 22.58 -12.58 -20.11
C SER A 26 21.35 -11.81 -19.63
N ILE A 27 20.15 -12.32 -19.92
CA ILE A 27 18.89 -11.72 -19.44
C ILE A 27 18.97 -11.43 -17.92
N GLY A 28 19.68 -12.29 -17.19
CA GLY A 28 19.98 -12.09 -15.77
C GLY A 28 20.76 -10.81 -15.44
N THR A 29 21.81 -10.46 -16.19
CA THR A 29 22.62 -9.26 -15.90
C THR A 29 21.85 -7.98 -16.22
N ARG A 30 21.00 -8.00 -17.25
CA ARG A 30 20.09 -6.89 -17.56
C ARG A 30 19.05 -6.68 -16.47
N LEU A 31 18.46 -7.76 -15.96
CA LEU A 31 17.54 -7.70 -14.82
C LEU A 31 18.22 -7.16 -13.57
N ASP A 32 19.44 -7.61 -13.27
CA ASP A 32 20.18 -7.16 -12.10
C ASP A 32 20.54 -5.66 -12.19
N ALA A 33 20.97 -5.17 -13.36
CA ALA A 33 21.18 -3.74 -13.60
C ALA A 33 19.88 -2.93 -13.41
N LEU A 34 18.75 -3.47 -13.88
CA LEU A 34 17.46 -2.82 -13.76
C LEU A 34 16.98 -2.80 -12.29
N PHE A 35 17.24 -3.84 -11.50
CA PHE A 35 16.98 -3.83 -10.05
C PHE A 35 17.82 -2.76 -9.32
N THR A 36 19.09 -2.59 -9.69
CA THR A 36 19.91 -1.53 -9.09
C THR A 36 19.38 -0.13 -9.43
N THR A 37 18.88 0.07 -10.64
CA THR A 37 18.22 1.32 -11.04
C THR A 37 16.92 1.52 -10.26
N MET A 38 16.06 0.51 -10.14
CA MET A 38 14.85 0.62 -9.31
C MET A 38 15.16 0.94 -7.86
N LYS A 39 16.26 0.42 -7.32
CA LYS A 39 16.69 0.71 -5.96
C LYS A 39 17.05 2.20 -5.79
N THR A 40 17.76 2.80 -6.74
CA THR A 40 18.03 4.25 -6.71
C THR A 40 16.75 5.05 -6.86
N ASP A 41 15.86 4.65 -7.76
CA ASP A 41 14.58 5.34 -7.99
C ASP A 41 13.67 5.30 -6.75
N LEU A 42 13.61 4.15 -6.07
CA LEU A 42 12.91 3.98 -4.79
C LEU A 42 13.58 4.76 -3.67
N PHE A 43 14.90 4.97 -3.75
CA PHE A 43 15.63 5.79 -2.79
C PHE A 43 15.30 7.27 -2.93
N GLU A 44 15.18 7.75 -4.17
CA GLU A 44 14.82 9.12 -4.52
C GLU A 44 13.31 9.40 -4.45
N LEU A 45 12.48 8.36 -4.29
CA LEU A 45 11.02 8.41 -4.25
C LEU A 45 10.36 8.87 -5.57
N ASN A 46 11.01 8.63 -6.71
CA ASN A 46 10.47 8.92 -8.04
C ASN A 46 9.49 7.83 -8.50
N TYR A 47 8.23 7.92 -8.06
CA TYR A 47 7.22 6.87 -8.34
C TYR A 47 6.96 6.61 -9.83
N GLN A 48 7.10 7.61 -10.69
CA GLN A 48 6.83 7.47 -12.13
C GLN A 48 7.88 6.59 -12.82
N GLU A 49 9.16 6.82 -12.53
CA GLU A 49 10.27 6.08 -13.12
C GLU A 49 10.26 4.63 -12.63
N VAL A 50 10.01 4.41 -11.33
CA VAL A 50 9.82 3.07 -10.75
C VAL A 50 8.74 2.30 -11.52
N ALA A 51 7.60 2.91 -11.83
CA ALA A 51 6.53 2.23 -12.58
C ALA A 51 7.00 1.79 -13.97
N THR A 52 7.68 2.67 -14.71
CA THR A 52 8.17 2.33 -16.06
C THR A 52 9.25 1.25 -16.04
N ASN A 53 10.16 1.29 -15.06
CA ASN A 53 11.19 0.29 -14.90
C ASN A 53 10.57 -1.05 -14.48
N LEU A 54 9.53 -1.02 -13.66
CA LEU A 54 8.81 -2.21 -13.24
C LEU A 54 8.09 -2.91 -14.41
N ASP A 55 7.49 -2.15 -15.33
CA ASP A 55 6.87 -2.73 -16.52
C ASP A 55 7.91 -3.33 -17.48
N LYS A 56 9.07 -2.68 -17.64
CA LYS A 56 10.21 -3.27 -18.38
C LYS A 56 10.69 -4.57 -17.74
N ALA A 57 10.79 -4.62 -16.41
CA ALA A 57 11.21 -5.81 -15.68
C ALA A 57 10.20 -6.97 -15.81
N LYS A 58 8.89 -6.66 -15.81
CA LYS A 58 7.84 -7.65 -16.08
C LYS A 58 7.99 -8.27 -17.47
N ALA A 59 8.19 -7.45 -18.50
CA ALA A 59 8.41 -7.93 -19.86
C ALA A 59 9.64 -8.84 -19.96
N LEU A 60 10.78 -8.44 -19.36
CA LEU A 60 12.00 -9.24 -19.37
C LEU A 60 11.86 -10.57 -18.60
N ILE A 61 11.02 -10.62 -17.57
CA ILE A 61 10.75 -11.86 -16.83
C ILE A 61 9.86 -12.82 -17.63
N GLU A 62 8.96 -12.31 -18.47
CA GLU A 62 8.15 -13.13 -19.39
C GLU A 62 8.99 -13.76 -20.50
N GLU A 63 10.03 -13.07 -20.97
CA GLU A 63 10.99 -13.58 -21.97
C GLU A 63 11.88 -14.71 -21.44
N GLY A 64 12.05 -14.80 -20.12
CA GLY A 64 12.79 -15.88 -19.46
C GLY A 64 13.57 -15.39 -18.25
N GLY A 65 12.94 -15.40 -17.08
CA GLY A 65 13.56 -15.06 -15.81
C GLY A 65 13.72 -16.25 -14.86
N ASP A 66 14.84 -16.30 -14.15
CA ASP A 66 15.04 -17.23 -13.04
C ASP A 66 14.01 -16.99 -11.93
N TRP A 67 13.61 -18.08 -11.26
CA TRP A 67 12.60 -18.02 -10.21
C TRP A 67 12.98 -17.09 -9.04
N ASP A 68 14.27 -17.02 -8.65
CA ASP A 68 14.75 -16.10 -7.62
C ASP A 68 14.51 -14.64 -8.01
N ARG A 69 14.89 -14.26 -9.25
CA ARG A 69 14.69 -12.90 -9.79
C ARG A 69 13.22 -12.51 -9.86
N LYS A 70 12.33 -13.47 -10.13
CA LYS A 70 10.88 -13.26 -10.09
C LYS A 70 10.39 -12.92 -8.68
N ASN A 71 10.90 -13.60 -7.65
CA ASN A 71 10.56 -13.27 -6.26
C ASN A 71 11.11 -11.91 -5.85
N ARG A 72 12.32 -11.55 -6.30
CA ARG A 72 12.85 -10.20 -6.07
C ARG A 72 11.95 -9.14 -6.69
N LEU A 73 11.55 -9.31 -7.95
CA LEU A 73 10.62 -8.37 -8.60
C LEU A 73 9.31 -8.23 -7.81
N LYS A 74 8.75 -9.33 -7.28
CA LYS A 74 7.54 -9.25 -6.44
C LYS A 74 7.75 -8.38 -5.20
N VAL A 75 8.90 -8.45 -4.55
CA VAL A 75 9.24 -7.60 -3.39
C VAL A 75 9.36 -6.12 -3.80
N TYR A 76 10.09 -5.83 -4.89
CA TYR A 76 10.18 -4.47 -5.45
C TYR A 76 8.79 -3.90 -5.81
N HIS A 77 7.96 -4.73 -6.43
CA HIS A 77 6.59 -4.36 -6.79
C HIS A 77 5.70 -4.15 -5.57
N GLY A 78 5.78 -5.02 -4.56
CA GLY A 78 5.07 -4.84 -3.30
C GLY A 78 5.45 -3.54 -2.59
N LEU A 79 6.74 -3.20 -2.57
CA LEU A 79 7.24 -1.96 -1.98
C LEU A 79 6.73 -0.73 -2.73
N TYR A 80 6.73 -0.77 -4.06
CA TYR A 80 6.15 0.28 -4.90
C TYR A 80 4.64 0.43 -4.66
N CYS A 81 3.88 -0.67 -4.64
CA CYS A 81 2.43 -0.65 -4.35
C CYS A 81 2.14 -0.06 -2.97
N MET A 82 2.95 -0.38 -1.97
CA MET A 82 2.87 0.21 -0.64
C MET A 82 3.10 1.73 -0.68
N ALA A 83 4.05 2.20 -1.48
CA ALA A 83 4.33 3.62 -1.66
C ALA A 83 3.21 4.36 -2.42
N VAL A 84 2.49 3.71 -3.33
CA VAL A 84 1.35 4.30 -4.08
C VAL A 84 0.01 4.18 -3.33
N ARG A 85 0.01 3.63 -2.11
CA ARG A 85 -1.16 3.34 -1.25
C ARG A 85 -2.04 2.16 -1.70
N ASP A 86 -1.59 1.33 -2.63
CA ASP A 86 -2.26 0.07 -2.95
C ASP A 86 -1.80 -1.05 -2.03
N PHE A 87 -2.35 -1.05 -0.81
CA PHE A 87 -2.03 -2.06 0.20
C PHE A 87 -2.58 -3.45 -0.14
N LYS A 88 -3.61 -3.55 -1.00
CA LYS A 88 -4.22 -4.84 -1.36
C LYS A 88 -3.26 -5.66 -2.20
N GLN A 89 -2.77 -5.08 -3.29
CA GLN A 89 -1.78 -5.74 -4.14
C GLN A 89 -0.47 -5.98 -3.38
N ALA A 90 -0.04 -5.00 -2.57
CA ALA A 90 1.16 -5.15 -1.76
C ALA A 90 1.09 -6.35 -0.79
N ALA A 91 -0.02 -6.50 -0.07
CA ALA A 91 -0.20 -7.61 0.87
C ALA A 91 -0.14 -8.98 0.19
N ASP A 92 -0.80 -9.14 -0.96
CA ASP A 92 -0.76 -10.42 -1.70
C ASP A 92 0.65 -10.74 -2.21
N LEU A 93 1.36 -9.75 -2.76
CA LEU A 93 2.73 -9.93 -3.24
C LEU A 93 3.72 -10.23 -2.12
N PHE A 94 3.55 -9.58 -0.96
CA PHE A 94 4.39 -9.83 0.20
C PHE A 94 4.14 -11.19 0.83
N LEU A 95 2.88 -11.60 0.97
CA LEU A 95 2.53 -12.92 1.53
C LEU A 95 3.07 -14.08 0.69
N ASP A 96 3.06 -13.93 -0.63
CA ASP A 96 3.65 -14.91 -1.55
C ASP A 96 5.18 -15.03 -1.42
N THR A 97 5.86 -13.95 -1.00
CA THR A 97 7.34 -13.86 -1.03
C THR A 97 8.00 -14.14 0.32
N ILE A 98 7.23 -14.35 1.39
CA ILE A 98 7.76 -14.59 2.75
C ILE A 98 8.69 -15.80 2.80
N SER A 99 8.24 -16.95 2.29
CA SER A 99 8.99 -18.21 2.38
C SER A 99 10.26 -18.25 1.53
N THR A 100 10.44 -17.26 0.66
CA THR A 100 11.44 -17.27 -0.42
C THR A 100 12.21 -15.96 -0.50
N PHE A 101 12.23 -15.21 0.60
CA PHE A 101 12.81 -13.89 0.66
C PHE A 101 14.35 -13.95 0.56
N THR A 102 14.89 -13.32 -0.48
CA THR A 102 16.34 -13.22 -0.74
C THR A 102 16.82 -11.77 -0.89
N CYS A 103 15.94 -10.79 -0.72
CA CYS A 103 16.18 -9.36 -0.99
C CYS A 103 16.75 -8.58 0.20
N TYR A 104 17.93 -8.97 0.70
CA TYR A 104 18.61 -8.24 1.78
C TYR A 104 19.12 -6.84 1.37
N GLU A 105 19.12 -6.54 0.08
CA GLU A 105 19.56 -5.25 -0.47
C GLU A 105 18.60 -4.09 -0.19
N LEU A 106 17.33 -4.40 0.06
CA LEU A 106 16.26 -3.42 0.29
C LEU A 106 15.97 -3.22 1.77
N CYS A 107 15.71 -4.33 2.47
CA CYS A 107 15.30 -4.34 3.87
C CYS A 107 15.82 -5.59 4.56
N GLU A 108 16.04 -5.49 5.87
CA GLU A 108 16.24 -6.67 6.70
C GLU A 108 14.94 -7.50 6.75
N TYR A 109 15.07 -8.82 6.90
CA TYR A 109 13.93 -9.74 6.94
C TYR A 109 12.90 -9.37 8.02
N LYS A 110 13.38 -8.87 9.18
CA LYS A 110 12.52 -8.39 10.28
C LYS A 110 11.64 -7.22 9.83
N THR A 111 12.22 -6.23 9.18
CA THR A 111 11.50 -5.06 8.66
C THR A 111 10.53 -5.46 7.54
N PHE A 112 10.94 -6.39 6.67
CA PHE A 112 10.09 -6.94 5.62
C PHE A 112 8.83 -7.61 6.17
N ILE A 113 8.96 -8.43 7.21
CA ILE A 113 7.81 -9.03 7.90
C ILE A 113 6.94 -7.96 8.56
N GLY A 114 7.56 -6.94 9.17
CA GLY A 114 6.83 -5.78 9.69
C GLY A 114 5.94 -5.12 8.63
N TYR A 115 6.47 -4.82 7.45
CA TYR A 115 5.68 -4.27 6.34
C TYR A 115 4.59 -5.22 5.85
N THR A 116 4.89 -6.52 5.79
CA THR A 116 3.94 -7.53 5.37
C THR A 116 2.75 -7.60 6.32
N VAL A 117 2.98 -7.57 7.64
CA VAL A 117 1.91 -7.55 8.65
C VAL A 117 1.11 -6.25 8.60
N ILE A 118 1.78 -5.10 8.53
CA ILE A 118 1.13 -3.78 8.45
C ILE A 118 0.21 -3.68 7.23
N SER A 119 0.68 -4.10 6.05
CA SER A 119 -0.12 -4.12 4.81
C SER A 119 -1.22 -5.18 4.84
N ALA A 120 -0.93 -6.39 5.33
CA ALA A 120 -1.88 -7.48 5.43
C ALA A 120 -3.08 -7.15 6.32
N ILE A 121 -2.85 -6.51 7.48
CA ILE A 121 -3.91 -6.08 8.39
C ILE A 121 -4.89 -5.11 7.72
N LEU A 122 -4.39 -4.22 6.87
CA LEU A 122 -5.21 -3.22 6.19
C LEU A 122 -5.95 -3.80 4.97
N ALA A 123 -5.33 -4.74 4.26
CA ALA A 123 -5.81 -5.27 2.99
C ALA A 123 -6.80 -6.43 3.13
N LEU A 124 -6.50 -7.38 4.03
CA LEU A 124 -7.14 -8.70 4.02
C LEU A 124 -8.35 -8.76 4.95
N PRO A 125 -9.41 -9.49 4.56
CA PRO A 125 -10.52 -9.76 5.45
C PRO A 125 -10.08 -10.72 6.57
N ARG A 126 -10.82 -10.69 7.70
CA ARG A 126 -10.49 -11.43 8.93
C ARG A 126 -10.24 -12.93 8.73
N VAL A 127 -10.95 -13.57 7.80
CA VAL A 127 -10.81 -15.01 7.50
C VAL A 127 -9.45 -15.31 6.89
N GLU A 128 -9.05 -14.52 5.89
CA GLU A 128 -7.77 -14.68 5.21
C GLU A 128 -6.59 -14.26 6.10
N LEU A 129 -6.78 -13.22 6.91
CA LEU A 129 -5.78 -12.81 7.89
C LEU A 129 -5.48 -13.92 8.91
N ARG A 130 -6.50 -14.69 9.32
CA ARG A 130 -6.30 -15.86 10.20
C ARG A 130 -5.47 -16.96 9.53
N THR A 131 -5.76 -17.28 8.28
CA THR A 131 -5.11 -18.40 7.59
C THR A 131 -3.71 -18.05 7.12
N LYS A 132 -3.52 -16.88 6.51
CA LYS A 132 -2.24 -16.47 5.89
C LYS A 132 -1.26 -15.88 6.92
N VAL A 133 -1.72 -15.04 7.85
CA VAL A 133 -0.84 -14.30 8.77
C VAL A 133 -0.70 -15.01 10.12
N ILE A 134 -1.83 -15.23 10.81
CA ILE A 134 -1.80 -15.74 12.20
C ILE A 134 -1.37 -17.20 12.29
N LYS A 135 -1.72 -18.02 11.31
CA LYS A 135 -1.31 -19.43 11.25
C LYS A 135 -0.03 -19.66 10.43
N GLY A 136 0.52 -18.62 9.80
CA GLY A 136 1.73 -18.74 8.99
C GLY A 136 2.95 -18.91 9.88
N SER A 137 3.63 -20.05 9.81
CA SER A 137 4.81 -20.36 10.64
C SER A 137 5.95 -19.35 10.42
N GLY A 138 6.26 -19.01 9.16
CA GLY A 138 7.35 -18.09 8.83
C GLY A 138 7.15 -16.66 9.36
N ILE A 139 5.90 -16.23 9.57
CA ILE A 139 5.58 -14.93 10.17
C ILE A 139 5.68 -15.02 11.69
N LEU A 140 5.11 -16.08 12.29
CA LEU A 140 5.07 -16.26 13.74
C LEU A 140 6.47 -16.30 14.36
N GLU A 141 7.40 -17.02 13.74
CA GLU A 141 8.77 -17.16 14.24
C GLU A 141 9.46 -15.79 14.39
N VAL A 142 9.32 -14.91 13.40
CA VAL A 142 9.92 -13.56 13.46
C VAL A 142 9.08 -12.58 14.26
N LEU A 143 7.77 -12.80 14.38
CA LEU A 143 6.92 -11.98 15.22
C LEU A 143 7.29 -12.06 16.71
N HIS A 144 7.88 -13.18 17.15
CA HIS A 144 8.39 -13.30 18.52
C HIS A 144 9.52 -12.32 18.82
N ASP A 145 10.32 -11.93 17.82
CA ASP A 145 11.37 -10.92 17.95
C ASP A 145 10.82 -9.48 17.94
N LEU A 146 9.58 -9.29 17.49
CA LEU A 146 8.92 -7.98 17.33
C LEU A 146 7.62 -7.91 18.15
N PRO A 147 7.71 -7.84 19.49
CA PRO A 147 6.57 -7.96 20.39
C PRO A 147 5.52 -6.86 20.17
N ASP A 148 5.92 -5.65 19.76
CA ASP A 148 4.99 -4.55 19.53
C ASP A 148 4.07 -4.77 18.31
N ILE A 149 4.63 -5.29 17.21
CA ILE A 149 3.86 -5.62 16.01
C ILE A 149 2.99 -6.85 16.26
N GLN A 150 3.52 -7.82 17.03
CA GLN A 150 2.76 -8.99 17.45
C GLN A 150 1.54 -8.58 18.28
N GLU A 151 1.72 -7.76 19.32
CA GLU A 151 0.63 -7.30 20.17
C GLU A 151 -0.38 -6.45 19.37
N TYR A 152 0.08 -5.63 18.43
CA TYR A 152 -0.79 -4.90 17.51
C TYR A 152 -1.68 -5.83 16.65
N LEU A 153 -1.11 -6.87 16.05
CA LEU A 153 -1.86 -7.84 15.25
C LEU A 153 -2.87 -8.63 16.10
N PHE A 154 -2.42 -9.18 17.23
CA PHE A 154 -3.26 -10.03 18.06
C PHE A 154 -4.34 -9.25 18.82
N SER A 155 -4.09 -8.00 19.21
CA SER A 155 -5.10 -7.16 19.86
C SER A 155 -6.31 -6.89 18.95
N LEU A 156 -6.09 -6.60 17.67
CA LEU A 156 -7.16 -6.44 16.69
C LEU A 156 -7.93 -7.76 16.47
N TYR A 157 -7.21 -8.87 16.33
CA TYR A 157 -7.82 -10.17 16.06
C TYR A 157 -8.63 -10.72 17.25
N ASN A 158 -8.12 -10.54 18.47
CA ASN A 158 -8.75 -10.95 19.73
C ASN A 158 -9.82 -9.95 20.22
N CYS A 159 -10.10 -8.88 19.46
CA CYS A 159 -11.05 -7.82 19.81
C CYS A 159 -10.71 -7.06 21.10
N GLN A 160 -9.42 -6.90 21.43
CA GLN A 160 -8.94 -6.11 22.58
C GLN A 160 -8.64 -4.67 22.14
N TYR A 161 -9.70 -3.88 21.97
CA TYR A 161 -9.60 -2.58 21.29
C TYR A 161 -8.83 -1.50 22.06
N ALA A 162 -8.88 -1.50 23.40
CA ALA A 162 -8.10 -0.56 24.21
C ALA A 162 -6.58 -0.70 23.96
N ARG A 163 -6.05 -1.94 24.04
CA ARG A 163 -4.64 -2.23 23.73
C ARG A 163 -4.30 -1.94 22.27
N PHE A 164 -5.22 -2.21 21.37
CA PHE A 164 -5.05 -1.90 19.95
C PHE A 164 -4.83 -0.39 19.73
N PHE A 165 -5.55 0.50 20.43
CA PHE A 165 -5.36 1.95 20.30
C PHE A 165 -4.03 2.42 20.87
N GLU A 166 -3.58 1.84 21.98
CA GLU A 166 -2.25 2.10 22.54
C GLU A 166 -1.14 1.73 21.55
N LYS A 167 -1.21 0.52 20.98
CA LYS A 167 -0.23 0.06 19.98
C LYS A 167 -0.35 0.78 18.65
N LEU A 168 -1.55 1.22 18.25
CA LEU A 168 -1.74 2.04 17.06
C LEU A 168 -1.05 3.40 17.21
N ALA A 169 -1.04 4.00 18.41
CA ALA A 169 -0.32 5.24 18.67
C ALA A 169 1.21 5.06 18.59
N TRP A 170 1.73 3.95 19.11
CA TRP A 170 3.13 3.56 18.93
C TRP A 170 3.48 3.36 17.45
N LEU A 171 2.63 2.62 16.72
CA LEU A 171 2.81 2.36 15.30
C LEU A 171 2.76 3.65 14.46
N GLU A 172 1.94 4.63 14.84
CA GLU A 172 1.95 5.95 14.19
C GLU A 172 3.34 6.63 14.29
N GLY A 173 4.01 6.51 15.45
CA GLY A 173 5.39 6.98 15.62
C GLY A 173 6.37 6.24 14.70
N TYR A 174 6.28 4.91 14.68
CA TYR A 174 7.11 4.06 13.83
C TYR A 174 6.93 4.37 12.33
N LEU A 175 5.70 4.58 11.87
CA LEU A 175 5.39 4.92 10.47
C LEU A 175 5.87 6.32 10.07
N LYS A 176 5.97 7.26 11.02
CA LYS A 176 6.53 8.61 10.75
C LYS A 176 8.03 8.59 10.56
N SER A 177 8.74 7.71 11.25
CA SER A 177 10.19 7.53 11.07
C SER A 177 10.53 6.77 9.79
N ASP A 178 9.59 6.01 9.25
CA ASP A 178 9.82 5.16 8.10
C ASP A 178 9.75 5.94 6.78
N ARG A 179 10.71 5.70 5.87
CA ARG A 179 10.85 6.48 4.65
C ARG A 179 9.67 6.33 3.69
N TYR A 180 9.20 5.10 3.48
CA TYR A 180 8.17 4.82 2.47
C TYR A 180 6.77 5.18 2.96
N LEU A 181 6.50 5.00 4.26
CA LEU A 181 5.17 5.20 4.85
C LEU A 181 4.99 6.57 5.53
N ALA A 182 6.05 7.36 5.73
CA ALA A 182 5.97 8.69 6.36
C ALA A 182 5.06 9.67 5.60
N ALA A 183 4.90 9.54 4.28
CA ALA A 183 3.95 10.38 3.55
C ALA A 183 2.49 9.94 3.75
N HIS A 184 2.27 8.70 4.21
CA HIS A 184 0.98 8.01 4.19
C HIS A 184 0.50 7.54 5.58
N TYR A 185 1.24 7.80 6.65
CA TYR A 185 0.88 7.42 8.02
C TYR A 185 -0.54 7.87 8.41
N ARG A 186 -0.95 9.11 8.06
CA ARG A 186 -2.30 9.63 8.37
C ARG A 186 -3.40 8.82 7.71
N TYR A 187 -3.15 8.37 6.48
CA TYR A 187 -4.08 7.52 5.75
C TYR A 187 -4.18 6.16 6.46
N TYR A 188 -3.05 5.55 6.78
CA TYR A 188 -3.00 4.26 7.46
C TYR A 188 -3.77 4.27 8.79
N VAL A 189 -3.45 5.21 9.69
CA VAL A 189 -4.10 5.32 11.01
C VAL A 189 -5.60 5.53 10.87
N ARG A 190 -6.02 6.38 9.93
CA ARG A 190 -7.46 6.64 9.69
C ARG A 190 -8.19 5.38 9.23
N GLU A 191 -7.61 4.63 8.30
CA GLU A 191 -8.22 3.40 7.81
C GLU A 191 -8.28 2.31 8.89
N MET A 192 -7.24 2.20 9.72
CA MET A 192 -7.22 1.27 10.83
C MET A 192 -8.29 1.57 11.89
N ARG A 193 -8.57 2.85 12.17
CA ARG A 193 -9.68 3.24 13.05
C ARG A 193 -11.03 2.83 12.46
N ILE A 194 -11.25 3.05 11.17
CA ILE A 194 -12.49 2.65 10.48
C ILE A 194 -12.67 1.14 10.56
N LEU A 195 -11.61 0.35 10.32
CA LEU A 195 -11.67 -1.11 10.42
C LEU A 195 -12.03 -1.58 11.84
N ALA A 196 -11.39 -1.03 12.86
CA ALA A 196 -11.66 -1.38 14.25
C ALA A 196 -13.10 -1.03 14.65
N TYR A 197 -13.59 0.16 14.27
CA TYR A 197 -14.99 0.54 14.51
C TYR A 197 -15.97 -0.33 13.74
N SER A 198 -15.72 -0.59 12.46
CA SER A 198 -16.56 -1.46 11.65
C SER A 198 -16.63 -2.88 12.20
N GLN A 199 -15.53 -3.39 12.77
CA GLN A 199 -15.48 -4.72 13.37
C GLN A 199 -16.36 -4.81 14.62
N LEU A 200 -16.29 -3.83 15.52
CA LEU A 200 -17.14 -3.82 16.71
C LEU A 200 -18.62 -3.59 16.33
N ILE A 201 -18.88 -2.59 15.49
CA ILE A 201 -20.24 -2.23 15.08
C ILE A 201 -20.91 -3.39 14.32
N GLY A 202 -20.16 -4.11 13.49
CA GLY A 202 -20.70 -5.22 12.68
C GLY A 202 -21.28 -6.38 13.49
N SER A 203 -20.85 -6.59 14.73
CA SER A 203 -21.36 -7.67 15.59
C SER A 203 -22.66 -7.32 16.32
N TYR A 204 -23.04 -6.05 16.39
CA TYR A 204 -24.21 -5.59 17.15
C TYR A 204 -25.23 -4.90 16.25
N ARG A 205 -26.53 -4.99 16.58
CA ARG A 205 -27.56 -4.20 15.90
C ARG A 205 -27.61 -2.77 16.44
N SER A 206 -27.51 -2.64 17.75
CA SER A 206 -27.44 -1.39 18.51
C SER A 206 -26.42 -1.56 19.63
N LEU A 207 -25.73 -0.47 19.98
CA LEU A 207 -24.75 -0.44 21.07
C LEU A 207 -24.79 0.92 21.77
N SER A 208 -24.50 0.99 23.07
CA SER A 208 -24.41 2.28 23.77
C SER A 208 -23.05 2.94 23.55
N LEU A 209 -23.03 4.27 23.44
CA LEU A 209 -21.80 5.06 23.34
C LEU A 209 -20.90 4.85 24.56
N THR A 210 -21.49 4.67 25.74
CA THR A 210 -20.77 4.37 26.99
C THR A 210 -20.00 3.05 26.90
N TYR A 211 -20.66 1.98 26.45
CA TYR A 211 -20.00 0.68 26.26
C TYR A 211 -18.88 0.76 25.23
N MET A 212 -19.12 1.46 24.11
CA MET A 212 -18.10 1.67 23.08
C MET A 212 -16.88 2.40 23.64
N SER A 213 -17.10 3.49 24.39
CA SER A 213 -16.02 4.27 25.02
C SER A 213 -15.15 3.44 25.97
N GLN A 214 -15.78 2.62 26.81
CA GLN A 214 -15.07 1.73 27.73
C GLN A 214 -14.28 0.64 26.99
N THR A 215 -14.85 0.10 25.90
CA THR A 215 -14.22 -0.96 25.10
C THR A 215 -12.97 -0.46 24.38
N PHE A 216 -13.00 0.77 23.84
CA PHE A 216 -11.87 1.40 23.18
C PHE A 216 -10.93 2.14 24.13
N GLY A 217 -11.30 2.35 25.40
CA GLY A 217 -10.49 3.07 26.38
C GLY A 217 -10.37 4.57 26.12
N VAL A 218 -11.39 5.18 25.50
CA VAL A 218 -11.40 6.61 25.11
C VAL A 218 -12.63 7.31 25.65
N SER A 219 -12.65 8.66 25.61
CA SER A 219 -13.82 9.42 26.06
C SER A 219 -15.00 9.31 25.09
N ILE A 220 -16.21 9.52 25.62
CA ILE A 220 -17.46 9.50 24.83
C ILE A 220 -17.43 10.57 23.75
N ASP A 221 -17.00 11.80 24.08
CA ASP A 221 -16.91 12.93 23.15
C ASP A 221 -15.94 12.63 22.00
N PHE A 222 -14.84 11.93 22.28
CA PHE A 222 -13.88 11.54 21.27
C PHE A 222 -14.51 10.60 20.23
N ILE A 223 -15.18 9.52 20.69
CA ILE A 223 -15.88 8.58 19.82
C ILE A 223 -16.97 9.25 19.01
N GLU A 224 -17.77 10.11 19.64
CA GLU A 224 -18.84 10.83 18.94
C GLU A 224 -18.26 11.66 17.79
N SER A 225 -17.19 12.42 18.05
CA SER A 225 -16.55 13.26 17.05
C SER A 225 -15.91 12.46 15.90
N GLU A 226 -15.36 11.28 16.17
CA GLU A 226 -14.75 10.42 15.15
C GLU A 226 -15.81 9.71 14.31
N LEU A 227 -16.80 9.09 14.95
CA LEU A 227 -17.89 8.41 14.25
C LEU A 227 -18.67 9.40 13.37
N ALA A 228 -18.95 10.61 13.85
CA ALA A 228 -19.62 11.64 13.06
C ALA A 228 -18.86 11.94 11.74
N LYS A 229 -17.53 12.08 11.81
CA LYS A 229 -16.69 12.30 10.61
C LYS A 229 -16.74 11.13 9.64
N PHE A 230 -16.69 9.90 10.14
CA PHE A 230 -16.69 8.70 9.30
C PHE A 230 -18.07 8.37 8.70
N ILE A 231 -19.14 8.66 9.42
CA ILE A 231 -20.52 8.55 8.93
C ILE A 231 -20.77 9.62 7.86
N ALA A 232 -20.35 10.86 8.10
CA ALA A 232 -20.47 11.93 7.10
C ALA A 232 -19.67 11.62 5.81
N ALA A 233 -18.51 10.97 5.95
CA ALA A 233 -17.73 10.49 4.80
C ALA A 233 -18.31 9.22 4.14
N GLY A 234 -19.38 8.65 4.68
CA GLY A 234 -20.02 7.43 4.17
C GLY A 234 -19.16 6.16 4.30
N ARG A 235 -18.16 6.16 5.18
CA ARG A 235 -17.23 5.03 5.42
C ARG A 235 -17.74 4.06 6.47
N LEU A 236 -18.59 4.53 7.38
CA LEU A 236 -19.27 3.72 8.40
C LEU A 236 -20.79 3.78 8.20
N HIS A 237 -21.44 2.61 8.15
CA HIS A 237 -22.88 2.49 7.98
C HIS A 237 -23.60 2.36 9.32
N CYS A 238 -23.52 3.42 10.11
CA CYS A 238 -24.23 3.54 11.38
C CYS A 238 -24.87 4.93 11.54
N LYS A 239 -25.82 5.02 12.46
CA LYS A 239 -26.47 6.26 12.88
C LYS A 239 -26.23 6.43 14.37
N ILE A 240 -25.96 7.66 14.80
CA ILE A 240 -25.77 8.00 16.21
C ILE A 240 -27.02 8.73 16.69
N ASP A 241 -27.62 8.21 17.75
CA ASP A 241 -28.64 8.92 18.53
C ASP A 241 -27.99 9.43 19.82
N ARG A 242 -27.69 10.74 19.84
CA ARG A 242 -27.04 11.41 20.98
C ARG A 242 -27.95 11.49 22.21
N VAL A 243 -29.27 11.64 22.02
CA VAL A 243 -30.22 11.82 23.13
C VAL A 243 -30.35 10.51 23.92
N ARG A 244 -30.41 9.39 23.20
CA ARG A 244 -30.48 8.06 23.82
C ARG A 244 -29.11 7.48 24.13
N GLY A 245 -28.05 8.05 23.58
CA GLY A 245 -26.67 7.58 23.74
C GLY A 245 -26.41 6.24 23.05
N ILE A 246 -27.10 5.98 21.93
CA ILE A 246 -27.07 4.69 21.22
C ILE A 246 -26.54 4.89 19.81
N VAL A 247 -25.70 3.96 19.35
CA VAL A 247 -25.31 3.82 17.95
C VAL A 247 -26.10 2.67 17.35
N GLU A 248 -26.89 2.97 16.32
CA GLU A 248 -27.66 2.00 15.57
C GLU A 248 -26.97 1.67 14.25
N THR A 249 -26.89 0.37 13.94
CA THR A 249 -26.30 -0.09 12.69
C THR A 249 -27.34 -0.07 11.59
N ASN A 250 -26.98 0.47 10.43
CA ASN A 250 -27.79 0.35 9.24
C ASN A 250 -27.08 -0.63 8.32
N ARG A 251 -27.65 -1.82 8.11
CA ARG A 251 -27.08 -2.78 7.15
C ARG A 251 -27.49 -2.33 5.76
N PRO A 252 -26.58 -1.80 4.93
CA PRO A 252 -26.94 -1.44 3.56
C PRO A 252 -27.23 -2.72 2.77
N ASP A 253 -28.35 -2.72 2.05
CA ASP A 253 -28.66 -3.80 1.12
C ASP A 253 -27.60 -3.88 0.03
N SER A 254 -27.07 -5.08 -0.22
CA SER A 254 -26.05 -5.34 -1.25
C SER A 254 -26.46 -4.79 -2.63
N LYS A 255 -27.75 -4.90 -2.99
CA LYS A 255 -28.29 -4.36 -4.26
C LYS A 255 -28.24 -2.83 -4.31
N ASN A 256 -28.53 -2.15 -3.20
CA ASN A 256 -28.51 -0.69 -3.16
C ASN A 256 -27.06 -0.17 -3.27
N ASP A 257 -26.11 -0.82 -2.60
CA ASP A 257 -24.69 -0.48 -2.75
C ASP A 257 -24.18 -0.73 -4.18
N GLN A 258 -24.51 -1.88 -4.79
CA GLN A 258 -24.18 -2.16 -6.20
C GLN A 258 -24.79 -1.12 -7.16
N TYR A 259 -26.04 -0.75 -6.96
CA TYR A 259 -26.72 0.28 -7.75
C TYR A 259 -26.01 1.64 -7.64
N GLN A 260 -25.71 2.07 -6.42
CA GLN A 260 -24.99 3.33 -6.16
C GLN A 260 -23.57 3.32 -6.78
N ARG A 261 -22.86 2.19 -6.71
CA ARG A 261 -21.54 2.05 -7.36
C ARG A 261 -21.65 2.13 -8.87
N CYS A 262 -22.65 1.47 -9.46
CA CYS A 262 -22.88 1.49 -10.91
C CYS A 262 -23.14 2.91 -11.42
N ILE A 263 -23.99 3.68 -10.74
CA ILE A 263 -24.24 5.08 -11.09
C ILE A 263 -22.96 5.91 -11.00
N LYS A 264 -22.21 5.81 -9.90
CA LYS A 264 -20.96 6.57 -9.72
C LYS A 264 -19.93 6.27 -10.81
N GLN A 265 -19.75 5.00 -11.16
CA GLN A 265 -18.85 4.59 -12.24
C GLN A 265 -19.36 5.04 -13.61
N GLY A 266 -20.68 4.94 -13.84
CA GLY A 266 -21.35 5.44 -15.03
C GLY A 266 -21.15 6.93 -15.25
N ASP A 267 -21.31 7.75 -14.21
CA ASP A 267 -21.11 9.20 -14.28
C ASP A 267 -19.66 9.56 -14.62
N ILE A 268 -18.68 8.87 -14.03
CA ILE A 268 -17.26 9.08 -14.36
C ILE A 268 -17.00 8.76 -15.83
N LEU A 269 -17.54 7.65 -16.33
CA LEU A 269 -17.39 7.24 -17.72
C LEU A 269 -18.05 8.24 -18.67
N LEU A 270 -19.29 8.65 -18.40
CA LEU A 270 -20.02 9.65 -19.20
C LEU A 270 -19.27 10.97 -19.26
N ASN A 271 -18.74 11.45 -18.14
CA ASN A 271 -17.93 12.66 -18.09
C ASN A 271 -16.66 12.54 -18.94
N ARG A 272 -16.00 11.38 -18.96
CA ARG A 272 -14.83 11.13 -19.83
C ARG A 272 -15.21 11.11 -21.30
N ILE A 273 -16.29 10.42 -21.66
CA ILE A 273 -16.79 10.36 -23.05
C ILE A 273 -17.17 11.76 -23.55
N GLN A 274 -17.87 12.56 -22.75
CA GLN A 274 -18.23 13.93 -23.10
C GLN A 274 -17.00 14.83 -23.29
N LYS A 275 -15.95 14.66 -22.48
CA LYS A 275 -14.70 15.41 -22.68
C LYS A 275 -13.99 14.98 -23.97
N LEU A 276 -13.93 13.68 -24.23
CA LEU A 276 -13.32 13.14 -25.45
C LEU A 276 -14.07 13.58 -26.71
N SER A 277 -15.40 13.54 -26.72
CA SER A 277 -16.19 13.95 -27.88
C SER A 277 -16.02 15.44 -28.21
N ARG A 278 -15.86 16.30 -27.20
CA ARG A 278 -15.55 17.72 -27.40
C ARG A 278 -14.17 17.95 -28.03
N VAL A 279 -13.19 17.11 -27.72
CA VAL A 279 -11.83 17.20 -28.29
C VAL A 279 -11.79 16.66 -29.71
N ILE A 280 -12.55 15.60 -30.01
CA ILE A 280 -12.57 14.95 -31.33
C ILE A 280 -13.40 15.76 -32.36
N ASN A 281 -14.42 16.49 -31.91
CA ASN A 281 -15.29 17.28 -32.80
C ASN A 281 -14.75 18.69 -33.11
N ILE A 282 -13.55 19.04 -32.63
CA ILE A 282 -12.80 20.26 -32.99
C ILE A 282 -11.71 19.85 -33.99
#